data_AF-A0A7R9DV53-F1
#
_entry.id   AF-A0A7R9DV53-F1
#
_cell.length_a   1.000
_cell.length_b   1.000
_cell.length_c   1.000
_cell.angle_alpha   90.00
_cell.angle_beta   90.00
_cell.angle_gamma   90.00
#
_symmetry.space_group_name_H-M   'P 1'
#
loop_
_entity.id
_entity.type
_entity.pdbx_description
1 polymer ?
#
loop_
_entity_poly.entity_id
_entity_poly.type
_entity_poly.pdbx_seq_one_letter_code
_entity_poly.pdbx_strand_id
1 'polypeptide(L)'
;YVAAVIFGSLFSMLVSGNLATYWGWESIFYFYGCLKIPFCVVWVFMMYDSPLHHPRISDEEKDYIVSNTKKDSKTVLAVPWLKILLSAPVWAVVAVNISVNWVSSTLQTELPIYMRNLLHFNINQVRVGSVNNDTKAAGVNRVHT
;
A
#
# COMPACT_ATOMS: atom_id res chain seq x y z
N TYR A 1 0.69 3.34 -11.37
CA TYR A 1 1.10 3.11 -9.97
C TYR A 1 0.03 3.56 -8.98
N VAL A 2 -0.32 4.84 -8.91
CA VAL A 2 -1.30 5.38 -7.94
C VAL A 2 -2.68 4.70 -8.01
N ALA A 3 -3.19 4.42 -9.22
CA ALA A 3 -4.49 3.74 -9.39
C ALA A 3 -4.52 2.32 -8.77
N ALA A 4 -3.42 1.56 -8.90
CA ALA A 4 -3.33 0.21 -8.34
C ALA A 4 -3.30 0.26 -6.80
N VAL A 5 -2.63 1.26 -6.22
CA VAL A 5 -2.59 1.48 -4.77
C VAL A 5 -3.98 1.82 -4.23
N ILE A 6 -4.70 2.74 -4.87
CA ILE A 6 -6.06 3.12 -4.44
C ILE A 6 -7.02 1.94 -4.55
N PHE A 7 -6.98 1.22 -5.66
CA PHE A 7 -7.84 0.06 -5.88
C PHE A 7 -7.57 -1.05 -4.86
N GLY A 8 -6.29 -1.34 -4.58
CA GLY A 8 -5.89 -2.31 -3.56
C GLY A 8 -6.35 -1.89 -2.15
N SER A 9 -6.20 -0.61 -1.79
CA SER A 9 -6.65 -0.09 -0.50
C SER A 9 -8.17 -0.16 -0.33
N LEU A 10 -8.95 0.19 -1.37
CA LEU A 10 -10.41 0.08 -1.34
C LEU A 10 -10.85 -1.38 -1.20
N PHE A 11 -10.27 -2.26 -2.01
CA PHE A 11 -10.55 -3.69 -1.93
C PHE A 11 -10.20 -4.25 -0.53
N SER A 12 -9.06 -3.84 0.02
CA SER A 12 -8.62 -4.26 1.35
C SER A 12 -9.58 -3.80 2.45
N MET A 13 -10.08 -2.56 2.37
CA MET A 13 -11.00 -2.00 3.37
C MET A 13 -12.38 -2.68 3.33
N LEU A 14 -12.87 -3.02 2.14
CA LEU A 14 -14.13 -3.75 1.98
C LEU A 14 -14.03 -5.17 2.54
N VAL A 15 -12.94 -5.87 2.22
CA VAL A 15 -12.72 -7.24 2.70
C VAL A 15 -12.54 -7.25 4.21
N SER A 16 -11.71 -6.37 4.78
CA SER A 16 -11.48 -6.32 6.23
C SER A 16 -12.74 -5.96 7.02
N GLY A 17 -13.58 -5.05 6.51
CA GLY A 17 -14.85 -4.68 7.13
C GLY A 17 -15.87 -5.84 7.17
N ASN A 18 -15.95 -6.63 6.10
CA ASN A 18 -16.80 -7.82 6.07
C ASN A 18 -16.26 -8.91 7.00
N LEU A 19 -14.96 -9.22 6.93
CA LEU A 19 -14.34 -10.26 7.77
C LEU A 19 -14.47 -9.96 9.27
N ALA A 20 -14.25 -8.70 9.67
CA ALA A 20 -14.39 -8.28 11.07
C ALA A 20 -15.81 -8.48 11.62
N THR A 21 -16.84 -8.35 10.78
CA THR A 21 -18.24 -8.43 11.19
C THR A 21 -18.72 -9.89 11.33
N TYR A 22 -18.28 -10.78 10.44
CA TYR A 22 -18.72 -12.18 10.45
C TYR A 22 -17.85 -13.09 11.33
N TRP A 23 -16.53 -12.94 11.28
CA TRP A 23 -15.56 -13.87 11.88
C TRP A 23 -14.62 -13.22 12.90
N GLY A 24 -14.91 -11.98 13.29
CA GLY A 24 -14.10 -11.23 14.26
C GLY A 24 -12.80 -10.70 13.67
N TRP A 25 -12.11 -9.89 14.45
CA TRP A 25 -10.93 -9.12 14.02
C TRP A 25 -9.71 -10.01 13.68
N GLU A 26 -9.61 -11.17 14.30
CA GLU A 26 -8.50 -12.12 14.16
C GLU A 26 -8.45 -12.72 12.74
N SER A 27 -9.62 -12.90 12.11
CA SER A 27 -9.79 -13.46 10.77
C SER A 27 -9.04 -12.69 9.68
N ILE A 28 -8.85 -11.38 9.88
CA ILE A 28 -8.16 -10.49 8.95
C ILE A 28 -6.69 -10.92 8.78
N PHE A 29 -6.02 -11.26 9.88
CA PHE A 29 -4.62 -11.67 9.86
C PHE A 29 -4.43 -13.00 9.12
N TYR A 30 -5.34 -13.95 9.33
CA TYR A 30 -5.31 -15.23 8.64
C TYR A 30 -5.54 -15.06 7.14
N PHE A 31 -6.52 -14.25 6.72
CA PHE A 31 -6.83 -14.03 5.31
C PHE A 31 -5.65 -13.39 4.56
N TYR A 32 -5.12 -12.26 5.06
CA TYR A 32 -3.99 -11.60 4.40
C TYR A 32 -2.69 -12.40 4.51
N GLY A 33 -2.49 -13.17 5.58
CA GLY A 33 -1.37 -14.09 5.72
C GLY A 33 -1.41 -15.19 4.66
N CYS A 34 -2.53 -15.90 4.56
CA CYS A 34 -2.74 -16.96 3.58
C CYS A 34 -2.67 -16.48 2.14
N LEU A 35 -3.10 -15.24 1.85
CA LEU A 35 -2.98 -14.66 0.51
C LEU A 35 -1.53 -14.33 0.14
N LYS A 36 -0.72 -13.86 1.10
CA LYS A 36 0.67 -13.44 0.86
C LYS A 36 1.64 -14.61 0.70
N ILE A 37 1.41 -15.74 1.36
CA ILE A 37 2.27 -16.94 1.25
C ILE A 37 2.42 -17.43 -0.19
N PRO A 38 1.35 -17.77 -0.94
CA PRO A 38 1.49 -18.25 -2.31
C PRO A 38 2.06 -17.17 -3.24
N PHE A 39 1.71 -15.90 -3.03
CA PHE A 39 2.30 -14.79 -3.78
C PHE A 39 3.82 -14.70 -3.56
N CYS A 40 4.28 -14.83 -2.32
CA CYS A 40 5.71 -14.85 -1.99
C CYS A 40 6.43 -16.03 -2.66
N VAL A 41 5.83 -17.22 -2.61
CA VAL A 41 6.39 -18.42 -3.26
C VAL A 41 6.53 -18.19 -4.77
N VAL A 42 5.48 -17.73 -5.45
CA VAL A 42 5.54 -17.40 -6.89
C VAL A 42 6.58 -16.33 -7.17
N TRP A 43 6.65 -15.30 -6.33
CA TRP A 43 7.61 -14.21 -6.48
C TRP A 43 9.05 -14.71 -6.38
N VAL A 44 9.36 -15.58 -5.41
CA VAL A 44 10.70 -16.19 -5.25
C VAL A 44 11.08 -17.04 -6.46
N PHE A 45 10.13 -17.74 -7.10
CA PHE A 45 10.40 -18.51 -8.31
C PHE A 45 10.51 -17.67 -9.59
N MET A 46 9.93 -16.46 -9.59
CA MET A 46 9.87 -15.58 -10.77
C MET A 46 10.97 -14.51 -10.78
N MET A 47 11.39 -14.02 -9.62
CA MET A 47 12.47 -13.04 -9.47
C MET A 47 13.82 -13.74 -9.37
N TYR A 48 14.61 -13.64 -10.43
CA TYR A 48 16.02 -14.03 -10.43
C TYR A 48 16.89 -12.78 -10.28
N ASP A 49 17.62 -12.68 -9.17
CA ASP A 49 18.47 -11.54 -8.81
C ASP A 49 19.74 -11.42 -9.69
N SER A 50 20.00 -12.40 -10.56
CA SER A 50 21.21 -12.45 -11.38
C SER A 50 20.91 -12.43 -12.88
N PRO A 51 21.34 -11.39 -13.62
CA PRO A 51 21.29 -11.39 -15.09
C PRO A 51 22.17 -12.50 -15.72
N LEU A 52 22.95 -13.21 -14.90
CA LEU A 52 23.81 -14.33 -15.30
C LEU A 52 23.12 -15.71 -15.27
N HIS A 53 21.91 -15.83 -14.72
CA HIS A 53 21.18 -17.11 -14.60
C HIS A 53 19.85 -17.12 -15.36
N HIS A 54 19.62 -16.14 -16.24
CA HIS A 54 18.42 -16.06 -17.04
C HIS A 54 18.63 -16.87 -18.35
N PRO A 55 17.97 -18.02 -18.56
CA PRO A 55 18.12 -18.86 -19.77
C PRO A 55 17.52 -18.23 -21.04
N ARG A 56 17.18 -16.93 -21.01
CA ARG A 56 16.49 -16.20 -22.06
C ARG A 56 17.14 -14.87 -22.43
N ILE A 57 18.30 -14.56 -21.85
CA ILE A 57 19.08 -13.38 -22.26
C ILE A 57 19.81 -13.74 -23.56
N SER A 58 19.62 -12.95 -24.61
CA SER A 58 20.37 -13.12 -25.86
C SER A 58 21.85 -12.86 -25.57
N ASP A 59 22.75 -13.62 -26.19
CA ASP A 59 24.21 -13.40 -26.07
C ASP A 59 24.59 -11.95 -26.45
N GLU A 60 23.79 -11.30 -27.31
CA GLU A 60 23.92 -9.90 -27.73
C GLU A 60 23.64 -8.91 -26.59
N GLU A 61 22.62 -9.16 -25.76
CA GLU A 61 22.27 -8.29 -24.63
C GLU A 61 23.30 -8.44 -23.50
N LYS A 62 23.82 -9.67 -23.32
CA LYS A 62 24.93 -9.95 -22.40
C LYS A 62 26.20 -9.20 -22.79
N ASP A 63 26.55 -9.19 -24.08
CA ASP A 63 27.74 -8.50 -24.56
C ASP A 63 27.57 -6.96 -24.54
N TYR A 64 26.35 -6.46 -24.75
CA TYR A 64 26.01 -5.05 -24.56
C TYR A 64 26.16 -4.61 -23.10
N ILE A 65 25.71 -5.42 -22.13
CA ILE A 65 25.87 -5.14 -20.71
C ILE A 65 27.35 -5.21 -20.31
N VAL A 66 28.10 -6.19 -20.80
CA VAL A 66 29.54 -6.34 -20.47
C VAL A 66 30.40 -5.24 -21.10
N SER A 67 30.05 -4.74 -22.28
CA SER A 67 30.78 -3.65 -22.96
C SER A 67 30.43 -2.27 -22.43
N ASN A 68 29.18 -2.03 -22.00
CA ASN A 68 28.74 -0.74 -21.45
C ASN A 68 28.86 -0.64 -19.93
N THR A 69 28.92 -1.77 -19.22
CA THR A 69 29.33 -1.79 -17.81
C THR A 69 30.82 -1.54 -17.79
N LYS A 70 31.24 -0.34 -17.42
CA LYS A 70 32.63 -0.10 -17.01
C LYS A 70 32.98 -1.23 -16.03
N LYS A 71 33.88 -2.12 -16.43
CA LYS A 71 34.60 -2.99 -15.50
C LYS A 71 35.39 -2.06 -14.60
N ASP A 72 34.72 -1.44 -13.63
CA ASP A 72 35.38 -1.12 -12.38
C ASP A 72 35.90 -2.48 -11.93
N SER A 73 37.22 -2.58 -12.01
CA SER A 73 37.96 -3.71 -11.47
C SER A 73 37.40 -4.03 -10.09
N LYS A 74 37.56 -5.28 -9.66
CA LYS A 74 37.22 -5.76 -8.30
C LYS A 74 38.02 -5.06 -7.18
N THR A 75 38.25 -3.76 -7.24
CA THR A 75 38.45 -2.92 -6.08
C THR A 75 37.06 -2.70 -5.50
N VAL A 76 36.79 -3.34 -4.37
CA VAL A 76 35.67 -2.93 -3.51
C VAL A 76 36.01 -1.50 -3.09
N LEU A 77 35.64 -0.51 -3.91
CA LEU A 77 35.74 0.88 -3.56
C LEU A 77 34.83 1.03 -2.34
N ALA A 78 35.43 1.23 -1.18
CA ALA A 78 34.70 1.50 0.04
C ALA A 78 33.82 2.72 -0.23
N VAL A 79 32.53 2.47 -0.43
CA VAL A 79 31.54 3.51 -0.69
C VAL A 79 31.69 4.51 0.46
N PRO A 80 32.03 5.78 0.18
CA PRO A 80 32.32 6.73 1.24
C PRO A 80 31.00 7.21 1.87
N TRP A 81 30.38 6.36 2.67
CA TRP A 81 29.10 6.57 3.35
C TRP A 81 29.05 7.92 4.07
N LEU A 82 30.15 8.29 4.76
CA LEU A 82 30.23 9.57 5.43
C LEU A 82 30.17 10.77 4.47
N LYS A 83 30.79 10.69 3.30
CA LYS A 83 30.77 11.80 2.32
C LYS A 83 29.42 11.95 1.64
N ILE A 84 28.70 10.84 1.45
CA ILE A 84 27.34 10.84 0.92
C ILE A 84 26.38 11.43 1.97
N LEU A 85 26.48 10.97 3.22
CA LEU A 85 25.65 11.46 4.32
C LEU A 85 25.95 12.91 4.70
N LEU A 86 27.18 13.40 4.50
CA LEU A 86 27.56 14.79 4.77
C LEU A 86 27.28 15.74 3.57
N SER A 87 26.72 15.24 2.47
CA SER A 87 26.44 16.07 1.30
C SER A 87 25.14 16.86 1.47
N ALA A 88 25.20 18.16 1.19
CA ALA A 88 24.05 19.06 1.19
C ALA A 88 22.84 18.59 0.34
N PRO A 89 23.00 18.06 -0.89
CA PRO A 89 21.87 17.59 -1.68
C PRO A 89 21.16 16.38 -1.06
N VAL A 90 21.87 15.50 -0.33
CA VAL A 90 21.24 14.36 0.38
C VAL A 90 20.34 14.86 1.50
N TRP A 91 20.79 15.82 2.30
CA TRP A 91 19.96 16.43 3.35
C TRP A 91 18.75 17.19 2.79
N ALA A 92 18.89 17.85 1.64
CA ALA A 92 17.77 18.49 0.96
C ALA A 92 16.70 17.45 0.57
N VAL A 93 17.11 16.32 -0.02
CA VAL A 93 16.19 15.23 -0.38
C VAL A 93 15.54 14.61 0.87
N VAL A 94 16.31 14.39 1.94
CA VAL A 94 15.79 13.87 3.21
C VAL A 94 14.74 14.82 3.79
N ALA A 95 15.04 16.12 3.87
CA ALA A 95 14.12 17.13 4.39
C ALA A 95 12.83 17.24 3.56
N VAL A 96 12.95 17.18 2.22
CA VAL A 96 11.77 17.15 1.32
C VAL A 96 10.94 15.90 1.57
N ASN A 97 11.55 14.72 1.69
CA ASN A 97 10.83 13.49 1.98
C ASN A 97 10.12 13.53 3.33
N ILE A 98 10.79 14.03 4.37
CA ILE A 98 10.17 14.19 5.70
C ILE A 98 8.98 15.14 5.61
N SER A 99 9.14 16.29 4.95
CA SER A 99 8.08 17.28 4.77
C SER A 99 6.88 16.71 4.02
N VAL A 100 7.13 15.98 2.93
CA VAL A 100 6.06 15.33 2.13
C VAL A 100 5.33 14.26 2.96
N ASN A 101 6.05 13.42 3.71
CA ASN A 101 5.43 12.42 4.57
C ASN A 101 4.61 13.06 5.69
N TRP A 102 5.12 14.13 6.29
CA TRP A 102 4.43 14.89 7.34
C TRP A 102 3.14 15.51 6.81
N VAL A 103 3.21 16.28 5.72
CA VAL A 103 2.04 16.93 5.12
C VAL A 103 1.00 15.90 4.68
N SER A 104 1.43 14.79 4.08
CA SER A 104 0.52 13.72 3.68
C SER A 104 -0.18 13.07 4.87
N SER A 105 0.54 12.86 5.98
CA SER A 105 -0.04 12.30 7.21
C SER A 105 -1.02 13.27 7.87
N THR A 106 -0.64 14.54 8.00
CA THR A 106 -1.50 15.60 8.54
C THR A 106 -2.76 15.78 7.71
N LEU A 107 -2.68 15.78 6.38
CA LEU A 107 -3.85 15.91 5.54
C LEU A 107 -4.84 14.74 5.74
N GLN A 108 -4.32 13.52 5.93
CA GLN A 108 -5.15 12.34 6.20
C GLN A 108 -5.81 12.36 7.59
N THR A 109 -5.18 12.99 8.60
CA THR A 109 -5.77 13.11 9.94
C THR A 109 -6.73 14.28 10.05
N GLU A 110 -6.43 15.41 9.43
CA GLU A 110 -7.28 16.60 9.48
C GLU A 110 -8.57 16.43 8.66
N LEU A 111 -8.56 15.61 7.59
CA LEU A 111 -9.76 15.33 6.78
C LEU A 111 -10.93 14.74 7.61
N PRO A 112 -10.76 13.62 8.36
CA PRO A 112 -11.83 13.10 9.21
C PRO A 112 -12.16 14.02 10.40
N ILE A 113 -11.17 14.75 10.93
CA ILE A 113 -11.37 15.71 12.04
C ILE A 113 -12.24 16.88 11.57
N TYR A 114 -11.97 17.43 10.39
CA TYR A 114 -12.74 18.49 9.76
C TYR A 114 -14.19 18.06 9.51
N MET A 115 -14.38 16.87 8.91
CA MET A 115 -15.72 16.30 8.66
C MET A 115 -16.51 16.08 9.95
N ARG A 116 -15.84 15.68 11.03
CA ARG A 116 -16.47 15.45 12.34
C ARG A 116 -16.80 16.76 13.07
N ASN A 117 -15.87 17.70 13.12
CA ASN A 117 -15.93 18.85 14.03
C ASN A 117 -16.65 20.06 13.44
N LEU A 118 -16.51 20.31 12.12
CA LEU A 118 -17.07 21.49 11.47
C LEU A 118 -18.31 21.16 10.63
N LEU A 119 -18.33 20.00 10.00
CA LEU A 119 -19.47 19.57 9.17
C LEU A 119 -20.52 18.77 9.96
N HIS A 120 -20.26 18.45 11.23
CA HIS A 120 -21.12 17.65 12.12
C HIS A 120 -21.65 16.36 11.50
N PHE A 121 -20.91 15.75 10.57
CA PHE A 121 -21.34 14.54 9.89
C PHE A 121 -21.27 13.37 10.88
N ASN A 122 -22.42 12.92 11.38
CA ASN A 122 -22.50 11.79 12.30
C ASN A 122 -22.19 10.50 11.54
N ILE A 123 -20.95 10.01 11.63
CA ILE A 123 -20.55 8.68 11.11
C ILE A 123 -21.41 7.52 11.66
N ASN A 124 -22.15 7.76 12.75
CA ASN A 124 -23.12 6.82 13.31
C ASN A 124 -24.44 6.77 12.52
N GLN A 125 -24.79 7.78 11.74
CA GLN A 125 -26.02 7.81 10.94
C GLN A 125 -25.91 6.99 9.65
N VAL A 126 -24.71 6.83 9.09
CA VAL A 126 -24.54 6.05 7.84
C VAL A 126 -24.77 4.55 8.06
N ARG A 127 -24.57 4.04 9.29
CA ARG A 127 -24.83 2.62 9.63
C ARG A 127 -26.22 2.37 10.23
N VAL A 128 -26.85 3.39 10.83
CA VAL A 128 -28.16 3.25 11.49
C VAL A 128 -29.32 3.71 10.59
N GLY A 129 -29.03 4.52 9.55
CA GLY A 129 -30.03 4.99 8.59
C GLY A 129 -30.57 3.91 7.64
N SER A 130 -29.78 2.88 7.29
CA SER A 130 -30.28 1.74 6.52
C SER A 130 -31.15 0.81 7.38
N VAL A 131 -30.67 0.46 8.58
CA VAL A 131 -31.41 -0.44 9.51
C VAL A 131 -32.74 0.17 9.97
N ASN A 132 -32.79 1.50 10.19
CA ASN A 132 -34.01 2.18 10.61
C ASN A 132 -35.02 2.39 9.47
N ASN A 133 -34.59 2.52 8.22
CA ASN A 133 -35.51 2.61 7.09
C ASN A 133 -36.14 1.24 6.76
N ASP A 134 -35.39 0.15 6.92
CA ASP A 134 -35.91 -1.22 6.71
C ASP A 134 -36.92 -1.62 7.80
N THR A 135 -36.68 -1.22 9.06
CA THR A 135 -37.62 -1.47 10.16
C THR A 135 -38.85 -0.55 10.11
N LYS A 136 -38.74 0.68 9.60
CA LYS A 136 -39.91 1.54 9.36
C LYS A 136 -40.74 1.09 8.16
N ALA A 137 -40.12 0.62 7.08
CA ALA A 137 -40.83 0.05 5.93
C ALA A 137 -41.60 -1.23 6.29
N ALA A 138 -41.03 -2.09 7.15
CA ALA A 138 -41.71 -3.28 7.66
C ALA A 138 -42.86 -2.95 8.65
N GLY A 139 -42.75 -1.87 9.42
CA GLY A 139 -43.78 -1.42 10.36
C GLY A 139 -44.97 -0.71 9.70
N VAL A 140 -44.75 0.01 8.60
CA VAL A 140 -45.79 0.78 7.91
C VAL A 140 -46.74 -0.10 7.10
N ASN A 141 -46.28 -1.24 6.57
CA ASN A 141 -47.11 -2.13 5.77
C ASN A 141 -48.09 -3.02 6.59
N ARG A 142 -48.04 -2.94 7.92
CA ARG A 142 -48.91 -3.72 8.83
C ARG A 142 -50.11 -2.92 9.36
N VAL A 143 -50.25 -1.65 8.97
CA VAL A 143 -51.28 -0.74 9.51
C VAL A 143 -52.40 -0.45 8.49
N HIS A 144 -52.37 -1.07 7.30
CA HIS A 144 -53.31 -0.81 6.21
C HIS A 144 -53.98 -2.07 5.61
N THR A 145 -54.19 -3.12 6.41
CA THR A 145 -55.08 -4.25 6.07
C THR A 145 -55.96 -4.61 7.26
#